data_AF-A0A7S1AYC6-F1
#
_entry.id   AF-A0A7S1AYC6-F1
#
_cell.length_a   1.000
_cell.length_b   1.000
_cell.length_c   1.000
_cell.angle_alpha   90.00
_cell.angle_beta   90.00
_cell.angle_gamma   90.00
#
_symmetry.space_group_name_H-M   'P 1'
#
loop_
_entity.id
_entity.type
_entity.pdbx_description
1 polymer ?
#
loop_
_entity_poly.entity_id
_entity_poly.type
_entity_poly.pdbx_seq_one_letter_code
_entity_poly.pdbx_strand_id
1 'polypeptide(L)'
;WRTGWSNFLQIPLHLDGQEPRLLLRGNVERYWGDDCAPAFLQEVSVSGQRLHGRKVFVKSGSLETTSPFSVQVDSTPLRTIAPEGTTFLAEDGCEVSGMISSSNPDEWGPDAQLFLRVGNITIDVVQRTEGRLADSRSMLDLTVHGLDGEEQSIGGWFGSSDGWLDAGEAPAGCQQIAMLVQKKRPAQSGSEPFFFSQ
;
A
#
# COMPACT_ATOMS: atom_id res chain seq x y z
N TRP A 1 9.87 -2.94 -10.86
CA TRP A 1 9.69 -2.46 -9.48
C TRP A 1 11.07 -2.08 -8.97
N ARG A 2 11.17 -0.93 -8.29
CA ARG A 2 12.42 -0.42 -7.71
C ARG A 2 12.33 -0.46 -6.18
N THR A 3 13.41 -0.91 -5.52
CA THR A 3 13.53 -0.78 -4.05
C THR A 3 13.68 0.68 -3.63
N GLY A 4 13.28 0.99 -2.41
CA GLY A 4 13.34 2.33 -1.84
C GLY A 4 12.01 3.08 -1.97
N TRP A 5 12.07 4.39 -1.72
CA TRP A 5 10.90 5.25 -1.71
C TRP A 5 10.35 5.53 -3.11
N SER A 6 9.11 5.09 -3.34
CA SER A 6 8.35 5.30 -4.58
C SER A 6 7.04 6.05 -4.29
N ASN A 7 6.54 6.78 -5.28
CA ASN A 7 5.27 7.51 -5.16
C ASN A 7 4.12 6.58 -5.60
N PHE A 8 3.22 6.27 -4.67
CA PHE A 8 2.03 5.45 -4.93
C PHE A 8 0.83 6.31 -5.34
N LEU A 9 0.73 7.53 -4.80
CA LEU A 9 -0.28 8.52 -5.15
C LEU A 9 0.33 9.92 -5.08
N GLN A 10 0.05 10.77 -6.05
CA GLN A 10 0.33 12.20 -5.97
C GLN A 10 -0.81 13.00 -6.60
N ILE A 11 -1.30 14.01 -5.89
CA ILE A 11 -2.35 14.90 -6.37
C ILE A 11 -1.90 16.36 -6.13
N PRO A 12 -1.87 17.22 -7.16
CA PRO A 12 -1.98 16.89 -8.58
C PRO A 12 -0.77 16.11 -9.12
N LEU A 13 -0.89 15.50 -10.30
CA LEU A 13 0.21 14.82 -11.00
C LEU A 13 1.41 15.76 -11.23
N HIS A 14 1.15 17.01 -11.64
CA HIS A 14 2.19 18.01 -11.87
C HIS A 14 2.11 19.10 -10.81
N LEU A 15 3.26 19.42 -10.22
CA LEU A 15 3.31 20.30 -9.06
C LEU A 15 3.53 21.78 -9.41
N ASP A 16 3.99 22.17 -10.60
CA ASP A 16 4.16 23.56 -11.05
C ASP A 16 4.68 24.56 -9.97
N GLY A 17 5.61 24.10 -9.11
CA GLY A 17 6.20 24.89 -8.02
C GLY A 17 5.39 24.93 -6.71
N GLN A 18 4.31 24.16 -6.60
CA GLN A 18 3.45 24.00 -5.43
C GLN A 18 3.75 22.71 -4.66
N GLU A 19 3.31 22.66 -3.40
CA GLU A 19 3.30 21.42 -2.64
C GLU A 19 2.15 20.50 -3.10
N PRO A 20 2.32 19.16 -3.02
CA PRO A 20 1.24 18.24 -3.32
C PRO A 20 0.07 18.46 -2.35
N ARG A 21 -1.15 18.41 -2.89
CA ARG A 21 -2.38 18.35 -2.08
C ARG A 21 -2.43 17.06 -1.29
N LEU A 22 -2.02 15.96 -1.91
CA LEU A 22 -1.87 14.65 -1.27
C LEU A 22 -0.72 13.90 -1.93
N LEU A 23 0.15 13.31 -1.12
CA LEU A 23 1.28 12.50 -1.54
C LEU A 23 1.34 11.26 -0.65
N LEU A 24 1.21 10.08 -1.26
CA LEU A 24 1.40 8.77 -0.64
C LEU A 24 2.66 8.14 -1.22
N ARG A 25 3.60 7.80 -0.35
CA ARG A 25 4.85 7.14 -0.71
C ARG A 25 5.01 5.85 0.05
N GLY A 26 5.63 4.87 -0.58
CA GLY A 26 5.95 3.59 0.03
C GLY A 26 7.43 3.28 -0.11
N ASN A 27 8.06 2.80 0.96
CA ASN A 27 9.41 2.26 0.93
C ASN A 27 9.34 0.77 0.59
N VAL A 28 9.79 0.42 -0.61
CA VAL A 28 9.74 -0.93 -1.15
C VAL A 28 11.04 -1.67 -0.82
N GLU A 29 10.95 -2.80 -0.13
CA GLU A 29 12.08 -3.66 0.20
C GLU A 29 11.99 -5.02 -0.48
N ARG A 30 13.15 -5.67 -0.64
CA ARG A 30 13.24 -7.03 -1.18
C ARG A 30 12.74 -8.02 -0.14
N TYR A 31 11.92 -8.97 -0.57
CA TYR A 31 11.45 -10.04 0.28
C TYR A 31 12.60 -11.00 0.67
N TRP A 32 13.52 -11.36 -0.24
CA TRP A 32 14.77 -12.07 0.10
C TRP A 32 15.79 -11.97 -1.04
N GLY A 33 17.02 -12.40 -0.81
CA GLY A 33 17.98 -12.75 -1.87
C GLY A 33 18.25 -11.66 -2.91
N ASP A 34 18.27 -12.09 -4.17
CA ASP A 34 18.79 -11.34 -5.31
C ASP A 34 17.82 -10.27 -5.83
N ASP A 35 18.28 -9.48 -6.80
CA ASP A 35 17.53 -8.36 -7.40
C ASP A 35 16.18 -8.75 -8.01
N CYS A 36 15.96 -10.02 -8.36
CA CYS A 36 14.71 -10.50 -8.96
C CYS A 36 13.67 -11.02 -7.97
N ALA A 37 13.94 -10.97 -6.67
CA ALA A 37 13.00 -11.46 -5.67
C ALA A 37 11.70 -10.64 -5.66
N PRO A 38 10.60 -11.18 -5.09
CA PRO A 38 9.43 -10.39 -4.78
C PRO A 38 9.78 -9.20 -3.87
N ALA A 39 8.96 -8.16 -3.90
CA ALA A 39 9.11 -6.98 -3.07
C ALA A 39 7.87 -6.73 -2.25
N PHE A 40 8.02 -5.98 -1.17
CA PHE A 40 6.94 -5.61 -0.29
C PHE A 40 7.17 -4.22 0.29
N LEU A 41 6.13 -3.62 0.88
CA LEU A 41 6.25 -2.33 1.55
C LEU A 41 6.64 -2.53 3.02
N GLN A 42 7.74 -1.90 3.42
CA GLN A 42 8.19 -1.88 4.82
C GLN A 42 7.69 -0.62 5.54
N GLU A 43 7.58 0.50 4.81
CA GLU A 43 7.21 1.80 5.37
C GLU A 43 6.30 2.55 4.40
N VAL A 44 5.44 3.39 4.96
CA VAL A 44 4.51 4.23 4.23
C VAL A 44 4.60 5.65 4.78
N SER A 45 4.55 6.65 3.90
CA SER A 45 4.44 8.04 4.29
C SER A 45 3.31 8.72 3.54
N VAL A 46 2.48 9.46 4.27
CA VAL A 46 1.40 10.29 3.72
C VAL A 46 1.63 11.74 4.13
N SER A 47 1.53 12.66 3.18
CA SER A 47 1.72 14.09 3.44
C SER A 47 0.95 14.93 2.41
N GLY A 48 0.83 16.23 2.66
CA GLY A 48 0.32 17.18 1.69
C GLY A 48 -0.64 18.19 2.30
N GLN A 49 -1.09 19.13 1.48
CA GLN A 49 -1.93 20.24 1.94
C GLN A 49 -3.28 19.77 2.51
N ARG A 50 -3.87 18.67 2.02
CA ARG A 50 -5.13 18.13 2.55
C ARG A 50 -5.00 17.57 3.96
N LEU A 51 -3.78 17.22 4.37
CA LEU A 51 -3.48 16.86 5.76
C LEU A 51 -3.12 18.12 6.58
N HIS A 52 -3.47 19.33 6.12
CA HIS A 52 -3.07 20.59 6.77
C HIS A 52 -1.55 20.73 6.96
N GLY A 53 -0.77 20.20 6.02
CA GLY A 53 0.70 20.16 6.09
C GLY A 53 1.26 19.10 7.04
N ARG A 54 0.41 18.27 7.66
CA ARG A 54 0.83 17.16 8.51
C ARG A 54 1.49 16.06 7.68
N LYS A 55 2.36 15.29 8.35
CA LYS A 55 2.99 14.10 7.79
C LYS A 55 2.70 12.90 8.66
N VAL A 56 2.16 11.85 8.06
CA VAL A 56 1.98 10.56 8.71
C VAL A 56 3.04 9.61 8.18
N PHE A 57 3.66 8.87 9.08
CA PHE A 57 4.65 7.85 8.78
C PHE A 57 4.24 6.55 9.47
N VAL A 58 4.30 5.45 8.74
CA VAL A 58 3.91 4.12 9.20
C VAL A 58 5.06 3.17 8.91
N LYS A 59 5.39 2.35 9.89
CA LYS A 59 6.43 1.34 9.79
C LYS A 59 5.87 -0.02 10.17
N SER A 60 6.06 -1.02 9.32
CA SER A 60 5.69 -2.40 9.68
C SER A 60 6.59 -2.93 10.79
N GLY A 61 6.04 -3.86 11.55
CA GLY A 61 6.75 -4.50 12.64
C GLY A 61 5.87 -5.49 13.36
N SER A 62 6.47 -6.60 13.78
CA SER A 62 5.72 -7.63 14.49
C SER A 62 5.28 -7.11 15.86
N LEU A 63 3.98 -7.25 16.14
CA LEU A 63 3.34 -6.73 17.35
C LEU A 63 3.96 -7.29 18.64
N GLU A 64 4.62 -8.43 18.56
CA GLU A 64 5.23 -9.14 19.69
C GLU A 64 6.74 -8.82 19.87
N THR A 65 7.30 -7.92 19.06
CA THR A 65 8.73 -7.62 19.04
C THR A 65 9.06 -6.24 19.62
N THR A 66 10.36 -5.96 19.79
CA THR A 66 10.87 -4.64 20.21
C THR A 66 10.76 -3.56 19.12
N SER A 67 10.36 -3.93 17.91
CA SER A 67 10.12 -3.01 16.78
C SER A 67 8.75 -3.30 16.16
N PRO A 68 7.65 -3.00 16.88
CA PRO A 68 6.30 -3.30 16.42
C PRO A 68 5.80 -2.32 15.36
N PHE A 69 4.67 -2.67 14.74
CA PHE A 69 3.91 -1.75 13.89
C PHE A 69 3.74 -0.42 14.60
N SER A 70 4.17 0.64 13.95
CA SER A 70 4.23 1.96 14.58
C SER A 70 3.87 3.08 13.63
N VAL A 71 3.28 4.10 14.21
CA VAL A 71 2.76 5.28 13.52
C VAL A 71 3.37 6.52 14.16
N GLN A 72 3.83 7.43 13.32
CA GLN A 72 4.30 8.74 13.70
C GLN A 72 3.48 9.80 12.96
N VAL A 73 3.03 10.81 13.70
CA VAL A 73 2.43 12.01 13.13
C VAL A 73 3.38 13.18 13.36
N ASP A 74 3.79 13.84 12.29
CA ASP A 74 4.80 14.89 12.25
C ASP A 74 6.12 14.47 12.90
N SER A 75 6.56 15.22 13.92
CA SER A 75 7.78 14.97 14.69
C SER A 75 7.50 14.27 16.02
N THR A 76 6.30 13.71 16.22
CA THR A 76 6.01 12.94 17.43
C THR A 76 6.82 11.64 17.47
N PRO A 77 7.13 11.07 18.65
CA PRO A 77 7.70 9.74 18.71
C PRO A 77 6.79 8.69 18.06
N LEU A 78 7.39 7.62 17.53
CA LEU A 78 6.63 6.46 17.04
C LEU A 78 5.75 5.90 18.16
N ARG A 79 4.47 5.72 17.86
CA ARG A 79 3.44 5.17 18.76
C ARG A 79 2.89 3.88 18.18
N THR A 80 2.56 2.94 19.05
CA THR A 80 1.91 1.68 18.69
C THR A 80 0.39 1.80 18.79
N ILE A 81 -0.32 0.82 18.23
CA ILE A 81 -1.76 0.68 18.42
C ILE A 81 -2.02 -0.05 19.74
N ALA A 82 -2.90 0.49 20.58
CA ALA A 82 -3.40 -0.16 21.78
C ALA A 82 -4.44 -1.26 21.43
N PRO A 83 -4.67 -2.27 22.29
CA PRO A 83 -5.59 -3.38 22.00
C PRO A 83 -7.01 -2.94 21.61
N GLU A 84 -7.51 -1.86 22.20
CA GLU A 84 -8.82 -1.25 21.93
C GLU A 84 -8.84 -0.36 20.67
N GLY A 85 -7.70 -0.20 20.01
CA GLY A 85 -7.48 0.76 18.94
C GLY A 85 -6.80 2.03 19.42
N THR A 86 -6.37 2.88 18.48
CA THR A 86 -5.70 4.14 18.80
C THR A 86 -6.02 5.19 17.76
N THR A 87 -6.49 6.34 18.22
CA THR A 87 -6.56 7.55 17.39
C THR A 87 -5.25 8.32 17.56
N PHE A 88 -4.50 8.48 16.47
CA PHE A 88 -3.24 9.21 16.44
C PHE A 88 -3.44 10.69 16.13
N LEU A 89 -4.46 11.01 15.33
CA LEU A 89 -4.87 12.35 14.94
C LEU A 89 -6.38 12.35 14.67
N ALA A 90 -7.09 13.38 15.13
CA ALA A 90 -8.48 13.64 14.78
C ALA A 90 -8.69 15.15 14.74
N GLU A 91 -8.70 15.70 13.53
CA GLU A 91 -8.90 17.12 13.24
C GLU A 91 -9.90 17.25 12.08
N ASP A 92 -10.47 18.45 11.88
CA ASP A 92 -11.47 18.66 10.84
C ASP A 92 -10.95 18.27 9.46
N GLY A 93 -11.58 17.25 8.87
CA GLY A 93 -11.24 16.71 7.56
C GLY A 93 -10.00 15.80 7.52
N CYS A 94 -9.36 15.50 8.65
CA CYS A 94 -8.22 14.59 8.74
C CYS A 94 -8.29 13.71 10.00
N GLU A 95 -8.45 12.40 9.81
CA GLU A 95 -8.44 11.41 10.89
C GLU A 95 -7.41 10.33 10.62
N VAL A 96 -6.67 9.94 11.66
CA VAL A 96 -5.70 8.84 11.64
C VAL A 96 -6.02 7.93 12.81
N SER A 97 -6.57 6.76 12.53
CA SER A 97 -6.93 5.77 13.54
C SER A 97 -6.43 4.39 13.16
N GLY A 98 -5.98 3.63 14.14
CA GLY A 98 -5.49 2.27 13.96
C GLY A 98 -6.18 1.30 14.88
N MET A 99 -6.26 0.04 14.45
CA MET A 99 -6.79 -1.06 15.23
C MET A 99 -5.97 -2.32 14.99
N ILE A 100 -6.04 -3.25 15.94
CA ILE A 100 -5.50 -4.60 15.76
C ILE A 100 -6.70 -5.51 15.49
N SER A 101 -6.71 -6.13 14.32
CA SER A 101 -7.75 -7.08 13.95
C SER A 101 -7.18 -8.17 13.05
N SER A 102 -7.75 -9.36 13.10
CA SER A 102 -7.42 -10.40 12.12
C SER A 102 -8.47 -10.37 11.02
N SER A 103 -8.15 -9.79 9.86
CA SER A 103 -9.05 -9.83 8.70
C SER A 103 -9.31 -11.26 8.23
N ASN A 104 -8.36 -12.17 8.48
CA ASN A 104 -8.48 -13.59 8.18
C ASN A 104 -7.80 -14.41 9.30
N PRO A 105 -8.50 -14.60 10.45
CA PRO A 105 -7.95 -15.23 11.66
C PRO A 105 -7.44 -16.66 11.44
N ASP A 106 -8.00 -17.34 10.44
CA ASP A 106 -7.71 -18.74 10.17
C ASP A 106 -6.42 -18.92 9.36
N GLU A 107 -5.96 -17.88 8.66
CA GLU A 107 -4.76 -17.90 7.83
C GLU A 107 -3.61 -17.03 8.39
N TRP A 108 -3.92 -15.92 9.06
CA TRP A 108 -2.94 -14.90 9.47
C TRP A 108 -3.10 -14.50 10.94
N GLY A 109 -2.03 -13.97 11.53
CA GLY A 109 -2.03 -13.47 12.91
C GLY A 109 -2.87 -12.18 13.09
N PRO A 110 -2.87 -11.59 14.30
CA PRO A 110 -3.46 -10.27 14.49
C PRO A 110 -2.69 -9.27 13.63
N ASP A 111 -3.38 -8.66 12.69
CA ASP A 111 -2.80 -7.70 11.77
C ASP A 111 -3.15 -6.29 12.23
N ALA A 112 -2.14 -5.43 12.26
CA ALA A 112 -2.34 -4.01 12.52
C ALA A 112 -2.92 -3.35 11.28
N GLN A 113 -3.92 -2.51 11.46
CA GLN A 113 -4.53 -1.74 10.39
C GLN A 113 -4.53 -0.27 10.78
N LEU A 114 -4.22 0.58 9.82
CA LEU A 114 -4.32 2.03 9.94
C LEU A 114 -5.26 2.55 8.87
N PHE A 115 -6.21 3.37 9.28
CA PHE A 115 -7.14 4.09 8.43
C PHE A 115 -6.78 5.57 8.47
N LEU A 116 -6.38 6.12 7.32
CA LEU A 116 -6.20 7.55 7.11
C LEU A 116 -7.39 8.10 6.34
N ARG A 117 -8.17 8.97 6.95
CA ARG A 117 -9.27 9.67 6.27
C ARG A 117 -8.88 11.12 6.05
N VAL A 118 -8.85 11.54 4.79
CA VAL A 118 -8.47 12.89 4.39
C VAL A 118 -9.53 13.40 3.41
N GLY A 119 -10.47 14.20 3.91
CA GLY A 119 -11.67 14.59 3.18
C GLY A 119 -12.50 13.38 2.76
N ASN A 120 -12.63 13.17 1.45
CA ASN A 120 -13.34 12.04 0.83
C ASN A 120 -12.44 10.85 0.48
N ILE A 121 -11.12 10.96 0.68
CA ILE A 121 -10.15 9.90 0.38
C ILE A 121 -9.87 9.13 1.67
N THR A 122 -9.91 7.80 1.56
CA THR A 122 -9.47 6.90 2.63
C THR A 122 -8.25 6.12 2.15
N ILE A 123 -7.21 6.07 2.97
CA ILE A 123 -5.99 5.30 2.74
C ILE A 123 -5.91 4.24 3.85
N ASP A 124 -5.97 2.98 3.45
CA ASP A 124 -5.87 1.84 4.33
C ASP A 124 -4.44 1.28 4.24
N VAL A 125 -3.77 1.20 5.39
CA VAL A 125 -2.46 0.57 5.53
C VAL A 125 -2.64 -0.68 6.41
N VAL A 126 -2.56 -1.85 5.80
CA VAL A 126 -2.77 -3.12 6.48
C VAL A 126 -1.44 -3.84 6.61
N GLN A 127 -1.07 -4.23 7.83
CA GLN A 127 0.06 -5.12 8.02
C GLN A 127 -0.35 -6.55 7.66
N ARG A 128 0.55 -7.28 7.00
CA ARG A 128 0.52 -8.73 6.90
C ARG A 128 1.76 -9.28 7.56
N THR A 129 1.59 -10.24 8.47
CA THR A 129 2.72 -10.87 9.15
C THR A 129 2.84 -12.34 8.77
N GLU A 130 4.00 -12.71 8.23
CA GLU A 130 4.39 -14.11 8.00
C GLU A 130 5.36 -14.56 9.09
N GLY A 131 5.24 -15.82 9.55
CA GLY A 131 6.06 -16.33 10.64
C GLY A 131 5.63 -15.82 12.03
N ARG A 132 6.49 -16.00 13.04
CA ARG A 132 6.25 -15.55 14.43
C ARG A 132 7.54 -15.11 15.10
N LEU A 133 7.43 -14.23 16.10
CA LEU A 133 8.54 -13.75 16.93
C LEU A 133 9.75 -13.29 16.10
N ALA A 134 10.94 -13.84 16.33
CA ALA A 134 12.19 -13.44 15.68
C ALA A 134 12.25 -13.77 14.18
N ASP A 135 11.49 -14.78 13.75
CA ASP A 135 11.40 -15.18 12.34
C ASP A 135 10.22 -14.50 11.62
N SER A 136 9.53 -13.58 12.30
CA SER A 136 8.42 -12.87 11.70
C SER A 136 8.88 -11.84 10.68
N ARG A 137 8.13 -11.75 9.60
CA ARG A 137 8.29 -10.73 8.57
C ARG A 137 6.98 -9.99 8.42
N SER A 138 7.03 -8.69 8.73
CA SER A 138 5.87 -7.81 8.67
C SER A 138 5.95 -6.94 7.42
N MET A 139 4.91 -6.99 6.61
CA MET A 139 4.79 -6.33 5.32
C MET A 139 3.56 -5.41 5.35
N LEU A 140 3.52 -4.37 4.54
CA LEU A 140 2.37 -3.48 4.40
C LEU A 140 1.69 -3.67 3.05
N ASP A 141 0.36 -3.68 3.08
CA ASP A 141 -0.51 -3.54 1.93
C ASP A 141 -1.15 -2.14 1.96
N LEU A 142 -1.29 -1.53 0.78
CA LEU A 142 -1.89 -0.20 0.60
C LEU A 142 -3.14 -0.30 -0.25
N THR A 143 -4.24 0.24 0.27
CA THR A 143 -5.47 0.46 -0.51
C THR A 143 -5.87 1.92 -0.41
N VAL A 144 -6.28 2.52 -1.54
CA VAL A 144 -6.75 3.91 -1.58
C VAL A 144 -8.16 3.92 -2.17
N HIS A 145 -9.08 4.57 -1.47
CA HIS A 145 -10.49 4.71 -1.82
C HIS A 145 -10.84 6.17 -2.06
N GLY A 146 -11.90 6.41 -2.84
CA GLY A 146 -12.46 7.75 -3.03
C GLY A 146 -11.76 8.61 -4.09
N LEU A 147 -10.96 7.99 -4.98
CA LEU A 147 -10.28 8.69 -6.07
C LEU A 147 -11.20 9.07 -7.23
N ASP A 148 -12.35 8.40 -7.40
CA ASP A 148 -13.28 8.62 -8.52
C ASP A 148 -13.89 10.03 -8.55
N GLY A 149 -13.91 10.72 -7.40
CA GLY A 149 -14.39 12.09 -7.27
C GLY A 149 -13.30 13.16 -7.37
N GLU A 150 -12.05 12.77 -7.67
CA GLU A 150 -10.95 13.73 -7.76
C GLU A 150 -10.94 14.45 -9.10
N GLU A 151 -11.06 15.78 -9.07
CA GLU A 151 -11.05 16.61 -10.29
C GLU A 151 -9.64 16.82 -10.86
N GLN A 152 -8.60 16.69 -10.01
CA GLN A 152 -7.21 16.89 -10.42
C GLN A 152 -6.59 15.60 -10.93
N SER A 153 -5.60 15.75 -11.81
CA SER A 153 -4.82 14.61 -12.29
C SER A 153 -4.12 13.90 -11.15
N ILE A 154 -4.12 12.56 -11.20
CA ILE A 154 -3.52 11.70 -10.18
C ILE A 154 -2.27 11.06 -10.79
N GLY A 155 -1.13 11.21 -10.10
CA GLY A 155 0.14 10.56 -10.41
C GLY A 155 0.52 9.46 -9.43
N GLY A 156 1.69 8.86 -9.65
CA GLY A 156 2.17 7.68 -8.91
C GLY A 156 1.49 6.40 -9.36
N TRP A 157 1.79 5.28 -8.69
CA TRP A 157 1.39 3.93 -9.12
C TRP A 157 -0.12 3.74 -9.31
N PHE A 158 -0.94 4.45 -8.53
CA PHE A 158 -2.40 4.42 -8.62
C PHE A 158 -3.00 5.45 -9.60
N GLY A 159 -2.16 6.23 -10.29
CA GLY A 159 -2.57 7.27 -11.24
C GLY A 159 -3.10 6.75 -12.58
N SER A 160 -3.86 7.58 -13.29
CA SER A 160 -4.65 7.21 -14.48
C SER A 160 -3.89 7.21 -15.80
N SER A 161 -2.67 7.75 -15.85
CA SER A 161 -1.80 7.70 -17.03
C SER A 161 -0.34 7.60 -16.59
N ASP A 162 0.30 6.47 -16.91
CA ASP A 162 1.73 6.21 -16.72
C ASP A 162 2.24 6.01 -15.28
N GLY A 163 1.34 5.78 -14.31
CA GLY A 163 1.71 5.50 -12.91
C GLY A 163 2.67 4.31 -12.71
N TRP A 164 2.65 3.35 -13.63
CA TRP A 164 3.56 2.22 -13.66
C TRP A 164 4.99 2.61 -14.08
N LEU A 165 5.20 3.72 -14.78
CA LEU A 165 6.56 4.22 -15.10
C LEU A 165 7.30 4.58 -13.80
N ASP A 166 6.59 5.16 -12.83
CA ASP A 166 7.12 5.45 -11.50
C ASP A 166 7.38 4.19 -10.65
N ALA A 167 6.88 3.02 -11.07
CA ALA A 167 7.25 1.74 -10.46
C ALA A 167 8.64 1.28 -10.87
N GLY A 168 9.22 1.89 -11.90
CA GLY A 168 10.53 1.57 -12.45
C GLY A 168 10.56 0.22 -13.16
N GLU A 169 11.53 0.08 -14.07
CA GLU A 169 11.76 -1.16 -14.79
C GLU A 169 12.20 -2.29 -13.85
N ALA A 170 11.95 -3.53 -14.23
CA ALA A 170 12.52 -4.67 -13.54
C ALA A 170 14.06 -4.64 -13.67
N PRO A 171 14.84 -5.06 -12.65
CA PRO A 171 16.28 -5.13 -12.76
C PRO A 171 16.73 -5.97 -13.97
N ALA A 172 17.89 -5.62 -14.54
CA ALA A 172 18.43 -6.32 -15.69
C ALA A 172 18.61 -7.82 -15.38
N GLY A 173 18.04 -8.69 -16.22
CA GLY A 173 18.02 -10.15 -16.00
C GLY A 173 16.71 -10.69 -15.41
N CYS A 174 15.85 -9.86 -14.81
CA CYS A 174 14.58 -10.30 -14.23
C CYS A 174 13.41 -10.32 -15.24
N GLN A 175 13.62 -9.79 -16.45
CA GLN A 175 12.59 -9.68 -17.50
C GLN A 175 12.08 -11.04 -18.01
N GLN A 176 12.81 -12.14 -17.80
CA GLN A 176 12.43 -13.48 -18.27
C GLN A 176 11.37 -14.17 -17.40
N ILE A 177 11.14 -13.74 -16.15
CA ILE A 177 10.22 -14.43 -15.23
C ILE A 177 8.76 -14.04 -15.48
N ALA A 178 8.50 -12.84 -16.01
CA ALA A 178 7.14 -12.35 -16.29
C ALA A 178 6.41 -13.16 -17.38
N MET A 179 7.13 -13.85 -18.28
CA MET A 179 6.51 -14.66 -19.34
C MET A 179 5.94 -16.00 -18.86
N LEU A 180 6.30 -16.48 -17.66
CA LEU A 180 5.83 -17.78 -17.16
C LEU A 180 4.46 -17.70 -16.45
N VAL A 181 4.04 -16.53 -15.98
CA VAL A 181 2.76 -16.35 -15.27
C VAL A 181 1.55 -16.24 -16.23
N GLN A 182 1.77 -16.04 -17.53
CA GLN A 182 0.68 -15.94 -18.51
C GLN A 182 0.23 -17.27 -19.17
N LYS A 183 0.77 -18.44 -18.81
CA LYS A 183 0.38 -19.70 -19.47
C LYS A 183 -0.37 -20.67 -18.56
N LYS A 184 -1.51 -20.22 -18.04
CA LYS A 184 -2.67 -21.09 -17.77
C LYS A 184 -3.97 -20.27 -17.77
N ARG A 185 -4.36 -19.78 -18.96
CA ARG A 185 -5.81 -19.68 -19.24
C ARG A 185 -6.33 -21.12 -19.34
N PRO A 186 -7.36 -21.53 -18.60
CA PRO A 186 -8.04 -22.78 -18.89
C PRO A 186 -8.58 -22.67 -20.32
N ALA A 187 -8.26 -23.68 -21.14
CA ALA A 187 -8.82 -23.80 -22.48
C ALA A 187 -10.34 -23.78 -22.37
N GLN A 188 -10.97 -22.80 -23.01
CA GLN A 188 -12.38 -22.86 -23.35
C GLN A 188 -12.58 -24.09 -24.24
N SER A 189 -13.09 -25.16 -23.65
CA SER A 189 -13.65 -26.31 -24.36
C SER A 189 -15.01 -25.88 -24.93
N GLY A 190 -14.98 -25.26 -26.10
CA GLY A 190 -16.17 -24.99 -26.91
C GLY A 190 -16.09 -25.76 -28.23
N SER A 191 -16.81 -26.89 -28.29
CA SER A 191 -17.22 -27.61 -29.50
C SER A 191 -18.47 -28.40 -29.06
N GLU A 192 -19.68 -28.23 -29.60
CA GLU A 192 -20.10 -27.95 -30.97
C GLU A 192 -21.59 -27.51 -31.01
N PRO A 193 -22.14 -27.09 -32.17
CA PRO A 193 -23.40 -26.37 -32.30
C PRO A 193 -24.63 -27.29 -32.38
N PHE A 194 -25.80 -26.79 -32.00
CA PHE A 194 -27.09 -27.35 -32.40
C PHE A 194 -27.98 -26.27 -32.99
N PHE A 195 -28.13 -26.30 -34.32
CA PHE A 195 -29.22 -25.69 -35.05
C PHE A 195 -30.42 -26.65 -35.04
N PHE A 196 -31.62 -26.15 -34.73
CA PHE A 196 -32.88 -26.85 -34.98
C PHE A 196 -33.50 -26.38 -36.29
N SER A 197 -33.82 -27.33 -37.18
CA SER A 197 -34.90 -27.20 -38.16
C SER A 197 -35.33 -28.59 -38.64
N GLN A 198 -36.55 -28.98 -38.27
CA GLN A 198 -37.69 -29.09 -39.18
C GLN A 198 -38.99 -28.98 -38.38
#